data_AF-A0A9D2FB83-F1
#
_entry.id   AF-A0A9D2FB83-F1
#
_cell.length_a   1.000
_cell.length_b   1.000
_cell.length_c   1.000
_cell.angle_alpha   90.00
_cell.angle_beta   90.00
_cell.angle_gamma   90.00
#
_symmetry.space_group_name_H-M   'P 1'
#
loop_
_entity.id
_entity.type
_entity.pdbx_description
1 polymer ?
#
loop_
_entity_poly.entity_id
_entity_poly.type
_entity_poly.pdbx_seq_one_letter_code
_entity_poly.pdbx_strand_id
1 'polypeptide(L)'
;MQLQQAEQRAQELREQLNYHSHLYYVLDAPEIEDDAYDQMLRELEMLENAYPELVTPDSPTMRVGGAVGSSFEKVVHAVQMGSLQDVFDTEELRAFDTRVREKIENPVYIVEPKIDGLSVSLEYTNGVLTRGSTRGDGFVGEDV
;
A
#
# COMPACT_ATOMS: atom_id res chain seq x y z
N MET A 1 -10.38 23.07 -7.05
CA MET A 1 -10.57 22.67 -8.46
C MET A 1 -12.06 22.63 -8.77
N GLN A 2 -12.51 22.72 -10.02
CA GLN A 2 -13.92 22.46 -10.35
C GLN A 2 -14.14 20.94 -10.51
N LEU A 3 -15.33 20.42 -10.15
CA LEU A 3 -15.60 18.97 -10.18
C LEU A 3 -15.30 18.32 -11.54
N GLN A 4 -15.66 18.97 -12.65
CA GLN A 4 -15.34 18.47 -13.99
C GLN A 4 -13.82 18.36 -14.26
N GLN A 5 -13.02 19.30 -13.75
CA GLN A 5 -11.57 19.23 -13.86
C GLN A 5 -11.00 18.12 -12.97
N ALA A 6 -11.62 17.87 -11.81
CA ALA A 6 -11.28 16.76 -10.92
C ALA A 6 -11.56 15.40 -11.55
N GLU A 7 -12.72 15.27 -12.18
CA GLU A 7 -13.11 14.05 -12.88
C GLU A 7 -12.15 13.74 -14.04
N GLN A 8 -11.82 14.75 -14.87
CA GLN A 8 -10.87 14.57 -15.96
C GLN A 8 -9.48 14.17 -15.45
N ARG A 9 -8.97 14.85 -14.41
CA ARG A 9 -7.65 14.54 -13.85
C ARG A 9 -7.61 13.16 -13.18
N ALA A 10 -8.67 12.79 -12.45
CA ALA A 10 -8.78 11.48 -11.83
C ALA A 10 -8.80 10.36 -12.88
N GLN A 11 -9.50 10.57 -14.00
CA GLN A 11 -9.51 9.62 -15.12
C GLN A 11 -8.12 9.44 -15.74
N GLU A 12 -7.40 10.54 -16.02
CA GLU A 12 -6.04 10.48 -16.53
C GLU A 12 -5.09 9.73 -15.59
N LEU A 13 -5.17 10.02 -14.28
CA LEU A 13 -4.36 9.34 -13.27
C LEU A 13 -4.66 7.85 -13.21
N ARG A 14 -5.93 7.44 -13.27
CA ARG A 14 -6.30 6.01 -13.31
C ARG A 14 -5.73 5.30 -14.52
N GLU A 15 -5.78 5.92 -15.70
CA GLU A 15 -5.24 5.34 -16.92
C GLU A 15 -3.72 5.15 -16.82
N GLN A 16 -2.99 6.18 -16.36
CA GLN A 16 -1.54 6.12 -16.17
C GLN A 16 -1.13 5.10 -15.11
N LEU A 17 -1.76 5.12 -13.94
CA LEU A 17 -1.47 4.19 -12.85
C LEU A 17 -1.76 2.75 -13.26
N ASN A 18 -2.85 2.48 -13.98
CA ASN A 18 -3.15 1.15 -14.49
C ASN A 18 -2.12 0.67 -15.52
N TYR A 19 -1.71 1.56 -16.44
CA TYR A 19 -0.70 1.27 -17.46
C TYR A 19 0.65 0.92 -16.81
N HIS A 20 1.13 1.75 -15.89
CA HIS A 20 2.40 1.52 -15.20
C HIS A 20 2.34 0.33 -14.24
N SER A 21 1.21 0.08 -13.57
CA SER A 21 0.98 -1.15 -12.82
C SER A 21 1.09 -2.39 -13.71
N HIS A 22 0.53 -2.36 -14.92
CA HIS A 22 0.61 -3.49 -15.84
C HIS A 22 2.06 -3.74 -16.30
N LEU A 23 2.80 -2.68 -16.64
CA LEU A 23 4.21 -2.78 -17.00
C LEU A 23 5.05 -3.38 -15.87
N TYR A 24 4.84 -2.91 -14.65
CA TYR A 24 5.58 -3.36 -13.46
C TYR A 24 5.24 -4.82 -13.10
N TYR A 25 3.95 -5.13 -12.89
CA TYR A 25 3.53 -6.42 -12.33
C TYR A 25 3.35 -7.53 -13.37
N VAL A 26 3.09 -7.21 -14.64
CA VAL A 26 2.77 -8.22 -15.67
C VAL A 26 3.88 -8.35 -16.70
N LEU A 27 4.47 -7.24 -17.14
CA LEU A 27 5.46 -7.24 -18.22
C LEU A 27 6.91 -7.22 -17.72
N ASP A 28 7.14 -7.00 -16.42
CA ASP A 28 8.47 -6.84 -15.81
C ASP A 28 9.33 -5.82 -16.58
N ALA A 29 8.71 -4.71 -17.00
CA ALA A 29 9.29 -3.69 -17.86
C ALA A 29 8.88 -2.27 -17.41
N PRO A 30 9.24 -1.85 -16.19
CA PRO A 30 8.87 -0.53 -15.67
C PRO A 30 9.47 0.60 -16.52
N GLU A 31 8.65 1.60 -16.82
CA GLU A 31 9.06 2.80 -17.59
C GLU A 31 9.28 4.03 -16.69
N ILE A 32 8.82 3.96 -15.45
CA ILE A 32 8.96 5.02 -14.45
C ILE A 32 9.51 4.44 -13.15
N GLU A 33 10.17 5.29 -12.37
CA GLU A 33 10.61 4.98 -11.02
C GLU A 33 9.42 4.94 -10.06
N ASP A 34 9.59 4.22 -8.95
CA ASP A 34 8.53 4.03 -7.95
C ASP A 34 8.06 5.35 -7.33
N ASP A 35 8.96 6.33 -7.17
CA ASP A 35 8.63 7.66 -6.62
C ASP A 35 7.65 8.46 -7.49
N ALA A 36 7.73 8.30 -8.81
CA ALA A 36 6.83 8.92 -9.77
C ALA A 36 5.46 8.23 -9.74
N TYR A 37 5.42 6.91 -9.60
CA TYR A 37 4.19 6.15 -9.42
C TYR A 37 3.46 6.57 -8.14
N ASP A 38 4.19 6.63 -7.02
CA ASP A 38 3.65 6.99 -5.71
C ASP A 38 3.10 8.42 -5.68
N GLN A 39 3.76 9.37 -6.37
CA GLN A 39 3.25 10.74 -6.50
C GLN A 39 1.92 10.81 -7.25
N MET A 40 1.78 10.06 -8.34
CA MET A 40 0.52 9.98 -9.08
C MET A 40 -0.59 9.33 -8.25
N LEU A 41 -0.26 8.27 -7.51
CA LEU A 41 -1.22 7.57 -6.64
C LEU A 41 -1.70 8.50 -5.53
N ARG A 42 -0.79 9.21 -4.86
CA ARG A 42 -1.12 10.21 -3.82
C ARG A 42 -1.96 11.36 -4.38
N GLU A 43 -1.70 11.81 -5.60
CA GLU A 43 -2.54 12.83 -6.25
C GLU A 43 -3.97 12.32 -6.43
N LEU A 44 -4.14 11.09 -6.92
CA LEU A 44 -5.45 10.47 -7.10
C LEU A 44 -6.18 10.31 -5.75
N GLU A 45 -5.49 9.87 -4.70
CA GLU A 45 -6.04 9.80 -3.34
C GLU A 45 -6.51 11.16 -2.83
N MET A 46 -5.74 12.23 -3.06
CA MET A 46 -6.15 13.58 -2.66
C MET A 46 -7.42 14.03 -3.39
N LEU A 47 -7.55 13.71 -4.67
CA LEU A 47 -8.73 14.03 -5.47
C LEU A 47 -9.96 13.26 -5.00
N GLU A 48 -9.82 11.96 -4.77
CA GLU A 48 -10.90 11.09 -4.29
C GLU A 48 -11.34 11.43 -2.87
N ASN A 49 -10.42 11.87 -2.00
CA ASN A 49 -10.75 12.38 -0.68
C ASN A 49 -11.49 13.73 -0.74
N ALA A 50 -11.13 14.61 -1.69
CA ALA A 50 -11.79 15.90 -1.88
C ALA A 50 -13.15 15.78 -2.57
N TYR A 51 -13.34 14.76 -3.41
CA TYR A 51 -14.55 14.48 -4.17
C TYR A 51 -14.90 12.98 -4.07
N PRO A 52 -15.57 12.55 -2.98
CA PRO A 52 -15.89 11.15 -2.76
C PRO A 52 -16.71 10.50 -3.88
N GLU A 53 -17.47 11.29 -4.65
CA GLU A 53 -18.20 10.85 -5.84
C GLU A 53 -17.31 10.35 -6.98
N LEU A 54 -16.01 10.68 -6.96
CA LEU A 54 -15.07 10.20 -7.96
C LEU A 54 -14.59 8.78 -7.68
N VAL A 55 -14.68 8.26 -6.46
CA VAL A 55 -14.17 6.92 -6.11
C VAL A 55 -14.90 5.85 -6.92
N THR A 56 -14.13 5.06 -7.68
CA THR A 56 -14.65 3.90 -8.41
C THR A 56 -14.12 2.59 -7.84
N PRO A 57 -14.91 1.49 -7.88
CA PRO A 57 -14.45 0.19 -7.33
C PRO A 57 -13.18 -0.37 -7.98
N ASP A 58 -12.87 0.03 -9.21
CA ASP A 58 -11.72 -0.39 -10.00
C ASP A 58 -10.52 0.56 -9.92
N SER A 59 -10.66 1.66 -9.15
CA SER A 59 -9.62 2.67 -8.99
C SER A 59 -8.34 2.07 -8.39
N PRO A 60 -7.13 2.47 -8.84
CA PRO A 60 -5.86 2.01 -8.28
C PRO A 60 -5.73 2.27 -6.77
N THR A 61 -6.35 3.32 -6.25
CA THR A 61 -6.42 3.65 -4.80
C THR A 61 -7.21 2.64 -3.98
N MET A 62 -8.11 1.89 -4.63
CA MET A 62 -8.90 0.82 -4.01
C MET A 62 -8.19 -0.53 -4.06
N ARG A 63 -7.07 -0.64 -4.80
CA ARG A 63 -6.27 -1.87 -4.89
C ARG A 63 -5.24 -1.90 -3.78
N VAL A 64 -5.34 -2.91 -2.92
CA VAL A 64 -4.27 -3.22 -1.98
C VAL A 64 -3.42 -4.35 -2.58
N GLY A 65 -2.33 -3.98 -3.26
CA GLY A 65 -1.47 -4.93 -3.97
C GLY A 65 -2.04 -5.39 -5.32
N GLY A 66 -1.18 -5.52 -6.32
CA GLY A 66 -1.54 -5.79 -7.71
C GLY A 66 -2.35 -7.08 -7.91
N ALA A 67 -3.34 -7.02 -8.79
CA ALA A 67 -4.13 -8.18 -9.19
C ALA A 67 -3.31 -9.07 -10.15
N VAL A 68 -2.63 -10.07 -9.60
CA VAL A 68 -2.18 -11.23 -10.37
C VAL A 68 -3.28 -12.28 -10.27
N GLY A 69 -3.82 -12.71 -11.41
CA GLY A 69 -4.67 -13.89 -11.42
C GLY A 69 -3.85 -15.09 -10.98
N SER A 70 -4.04 -15.58 -9.76
CA SER A 70 -3.20 -16.63 -9.20
C SER A 70 -3.95 -17.95 -9.05
N SER A 71 -3.22 -19.04 -9.30
CA SER A 71 -3.63 -20.42 -9.04
C SER A 71 -3.44 -20.83 -7.58
N PHE A 72 -3.05 -19.89 -6.72
CA PHE A 72 -2.75 -20.10 -5.31
C PHE A 72 -4.02 -20.00 -4.46
N GLU A 73 -4.09 -20.82 -3.41
CA GLU A 73 -5.22 -20.76 -2.50
C GLU A 73 -5.17 -19.48 -1.66
N LYS A 74 -6.34 -18.88 -1.43
CA LYS A 74 -6.45 -17.69 -0.60
C LYS A 74 -6.25 -18.05 0.87
N VAL A 75 -5.42 -17.28 1.56
CA VAL A 75 -5.14 -17.43 2.99
C VAL A 75 -5.68 -16.23 3.74
N VAL A 76 -6.66 -16.46 4.62
CA VAL A 76 -7.13 -15.42 5.55
C VAL A 76 -6.14 -15.30 6.70
N HIS A 77 -5.60 -14.11 6.90
CA HIS A 77 -4.68 -13.80 7.98
C HIS A 77 -5.42 -13.72 9.31
N ALA A 78 -5.00 -14.51 10.30
CA ALA A 78 -5.61 -14.49 11.64
C ALA A 78 -5.41 -13.16 12.37
N VAL A 79 -4.31 -12.47 12.05
CA VAL A 79 -3.99 -11.12 12.50
C VAL A 79 -3.72 -10.29 11.26
N GLN A 80 -4.37 -9.12 11.16
CA GLN A 80 -4.19 -8.24 10.02
C GLN A 80 -2.71 -7.85 9.86
N MET A 81 -2.17 -8.01 8.65
CA MET A 81 -0.86 -7.49 8.27
C MET A 81 -0.96 -6.00 7.91
N GLY A 82 -0.98 -5.17 8.94
CA GLY A 82 -1.13 -3.72 8.83
C GLY A 82 -0.02 -3.04 8.02
N SER A 83 -0.33 -1.85 7.48
CA SER A 83 0.68 -0.95 6.93
C SER A 83 1.15 0.04 7.98
N LEU A 84 2.32 0.65 7.75
CA LEU A 84 2.81 1.77 8.54
C LEU A 84 2.50 3.09 7.83
N GLN A 85 2.47 4.17 8.61
CA GLN A 85 2.40 5.52 8.08
C GLN A 85 3.81 5.96 7.66
N ASP A 86 3.93 6.52 6.45
CA ASP A 86 5.18 7.08 5.97
C ASP A 86 5.43 8.49 6.52
N VAL A 87 6.70 8.83 6.65
CA VAL A 87 7.22 10.09 7.14
C VAL A 87 8.38 10.49 6.23
N PHE A 88 8.30 11.67 5.63
CA PHE A 88 9.23 12.09 4.58
C PHE A 88 10.21 13.17 5.05
N ASP A 89 9.93 13.81 6.19
CA ASP A 89 10.78 14.84 6.75
C ASP A 89 10.91 14.77 8.28
N THR A 90 11.81 15.59 8.81
CA THR A 90 12.12 15.62 10.25
C THR A 90 11.00 16.27 11.08
N GLU A 91 10.19 17.14 10.49
CA GLU A 91 9.06 17.78 11.19
C GLU A 91 7.93 16.78 11.41
N GLU A 92 7.57 16.02 10.38
CA GLU A 92 6.63 14.90 10.46
C GLU A 92 7.08 13.84 11.47
N LEU A 93 8.39 13.53 11.51
CA LEU A 93 8.96 12.61 12.50
C LEU A 93 8.82 13.13 13.94
N ARG A 94 9.06 14.43 14.16
CA ARG A 94 8.86 15.06 15.49
C ARG A 94 7.39 15.10 15.87
N ALA A 95 6.50 15.32 14.91
CA ALA A 95 5.06 15.27 15.15
C ALA A 95 4.61 13.86 15.57
N PHE A 96 5.18 12.81 14.96
CA PHE A 96 4.98 11.43 15.41
C PHE A 96 5.46 11.22 16.86
N ASP A 97 6.70 11.59 17.20
CA ASP A 97 7.23 11.46 18.57
C ASP A 97 6.40 12.23 19.60
N THR A 98 5.90 13.42 19.24
CA THR A 98 5.01 14.22 20.09
C THR A 98 3.75 13.45 20.45
N ARG A 99 3.06 12.84 19.46
CA ARG A 99 1.85 12.03 19.70
C ARG A 99 2.13 10.80 20.56
N VAL A 100 3.32 10.21 20.47
CA VAL A 100 3.72 9.07 21.31
C VAL A 100 3.90 9.52 22.76
N ARG A 101 4.62 10.64 22.99
CA ARG A 101 4.89 11.17 24.33
C ARG A 101 3.64 11.64 25.08
N GLU A 102 2.58 12.00 24.38
CA GLU A 102 1.27 12.27 24.99
C GLU A 102 0.67 11.03 25.68
N LYS A 103 1.07 9.83 25.26
CA LYS A 103 0.52 8.55 25.76
C LYS A 103 1.51 7.75 26.62
N ILE A 104 2.81 7.92 26.39
CA ILE A 104 3.88 7.14 27.02
C ILE A 104 4.95 8.09 27.53
N GLU A 105 5.25 8.01 28.82
CA GLU A 105 6.35 8.75 29.42
C GLU A 105 7.70 8.14 29.01
N ASN A 106 8.60 8.97 28.46
CA ASN A 106 9.95 8.59 28.02
C ASN A 106 10.01 7.36 27.08
N PRO A 107 9.43 7.43 25.87
CA PRO A 107 9.42 6.31 24.94
C PRO A 107 10.85 5.96 24.47
N VAL A 108 11.08 4.67 24.27
CA VAL A 108 12.30 4.11 23.66
C VAL A 108 11.92 3.54 22.30
N TYR A 109 12.67 3.90 21.27
CA TYR A 109 12.42 3.47 19.89
C TYR A 109 13.43 2.42 19.44
N ILE A 110 12.96 1.48 18.64
CA ILE A 110 13.79 0.58 17.84
C ILE A 110 13.74 1.09 16.40
N VAL A 111 14.90 1.16 15.75
CA VAL A 111 15.03 1.62 14.37
C VAL A 111 15.62 0.50 13.54
N GLU A 112 14.92 0.13 12.48
CA GLU A 112 15.30 -0.94 11.56
C GLU A 112 15.27 -0.41 10.12
N PRO A 113 16.17 -0.86 9.23
CA PRO A 113 16.06 -0.56 7.81
C PRO A 113 14.74 -1.11 7.24
N LYS A 114 14.00 -0.27 6.50
CA LYS A 114 12.83 -0.73 5.75
C LYS A 114 13.33 -1.53 4.54
N ILE A 115 13.17 -2.84 4.60
CA ILE A 115 13.51 -3.73 3.48
C ILE A 115 12.45 -3.53 2.40
N ASP A 116 12.91 -3.24 1.19
CA ASP A 116 12.06 -3.14 0.03
C ASP A 116 11.90 -4.52 -0.62
N GLY A 117 10.70 -5.08 -0.52
CA GLY A 117 10.42 -6.45 -0.92
C GLY A 117 8.99 -6.86 -0.60
N LEU A 118 8.71 -8.17 -0.72
CA LEU A 118 7.38 -8.71 -0.49
C LEU A 118 7.17 -9.10 0.98
N SER A 119 6.14 -8.52 1.59
CA SER A 119 5.70 -8.94 2.93
C SER A 119 5.10 -10.34 2.89
N VAL A 120 5.56 -11.21 3.80
CA VAL A 120 5.12 -12.60 3.95
C VAL A 120 4.75 -12.91 5.39
N SER A 121 3.85 -13.88 5.57
CA SER A 121 3.51 -14.49 6.85
C SER A 121 3.97 -15.94 6.86
N LEU A 122 4.56 -16.38 7.98
CA LEU A 122 5.01 -17.76 8.17
C LEU A 122 4.35 -18.33 9.42
N GLU A 123 3.56 -19.38 9.25
CA GLU A 123 2.86 -20.04 10.35
C GLU A 123 3.58 -21.31 10.76
N TYR A 124 3.81 -21.45 12.07
CA TYR A 124 4.46 -22.61 12.66
C TYR A 124 3.53 -23.29 13.67
N THR A 125 3.44 -24.61 13.58
CA THR A 125 2.75 -25.45 14.57
C THR A 125 3.77 -26.36 15.24
N ASN A 126 3.91 -26.25 16.57
CA ASN A 126 4.89 -27.02 17.35
C ASN A 126 6.34 -26.90 16.81
N GLY A 127 6.72 -25.70 16.36
CA GLY A 127 8.05 -25.43 15.82
C GLY A 127 8.27 -25.90 14.37
N VAL A 128 7.25 -26.46 13.72
CA VAL A 128 7.31 -26.89 12.31
C VAL A 128 6.58 -25.86 11.45
N LEU A 129 7.22 -25.39 10.37
CA LEU A 129 6.59 -24.51 9.38
C LEU A 129 5.44 -25.25 8.71
N THR A 130 4.23 -24.72 8.81
CA THR A 130 3.01 -25.32 8.24
C THR A 130 2.44 -24.56 7.07
N ARG A 131 2.73 -23.25 6.94
CA ARG A 131 2.24 -22.43 5.83
C ARG A 131 3.09 -21.17 5.64
N GLY A 132 3.34 -20.80 4.40
CA GLY A 132 3.82 -19.49 3.99
C GLY A 132 2.73 -18.78 3.21
N SER A 133 2.54 -17.49 3.42
CA SER A 133 1.58 -16.73 2.64
C SER A 133 2.04 -15.32 2.34
N THR A 134 1.62 -14.79 1.19
CA THR A 134 1.84 -13.39 0.83
C THR A 134 0.98 -12.48 1.71
N ARG A 135 1.32 -11.18 1.76
CA ARG A 135 0.47 -10.20 2.45
C ARG A 135 -0.89 -10.01 1.80
N GLY A 136 -0.94 -9.99 0.46
CA GLY A 136 -2.12 -9.57 -0.30
C GLY A 136 -2.66 -8.21 0.16
N ASP A 137 -3.95 -8.13 0.50
CA ASP A 137 -4.59 -6.90 0.98
C ASP A 137 -4.38 -6.62 2.48
N GLY A 138 -3.62 -7.47 3.17
CA GLY A 138 -3.40 -7.42 4.61
C GLY A 138 -4.41 -8.20 5.45
N PHE A 139 -5.55 -8.59 4.87
CA PHE A 139 -6.53 -9.52 5.45
C PHE A 139 -6.48 -10.89 4.77
N VAL A 140 -6.26 -10.91 3.47
CA VAL A 140 -6.21 -12.11 2.63
C VAL A 140 -4.98 -12.04 1.73
N GLY A 141 -4.15 -13.06 1.85
CA GLY A 141 -3.01 -13.32 0.99
C GLY A 141 -3.18 -14.58 0.15
N GLU A 142 -2.06 -15.08 -0.35
CA GLU A 142 -1.96 -16.28 -1.19
C GLU A 142 -0.99 -17.28 -0.55
N ASP A 143 -1.31 -18.56 -0.56
CA ASP A 143 -0.44 -19.65 -0.08
C ASP A 143 0.73 -19.89 -1.06
N VAL A 144 1.97 -19.77 -0.60
CA VAL A 144 3.21 -19.78 -1.42
C VAL A 144 4.34 -20.63 -0.85
#